data_AF-A0A2A6EHP1-F1
#
_entry.id   AF-A0A2A6EHP1-F1
#
_cell.length_a   1.000
_cell.length_b   1.000
_cell.length_c   1.000
_cell.angle_alpha   90.00
_cell.angle_beta   90.00
_cell.angle_gamma   90.00
#
_symmetry.space_group_name_H-M   'P 1'
#
loop_
_entity.id
_entity.type
_entity.pdbx_description
1 polymer ?
#
loop_
_entity_poly.entity_id
_entity_poly.type
_entity_poly.pdbx_seq_one_letter_code
_entity_poly.pdbx_strand_id
1 'polypeptide(L)'
;MEMTMKTAKLFFKTTCLFTAAILTGCTADVAQEEEKNKEPNPAATNITFTSENPSTRTSITHSIGNGATPFWSVGDRIWVKDTNGKWQQSSEGTFSSDMSNGVFTFSSGTFKDNCEVHYTGVNGTADKVTIANEQTQSNPNDFSHAGVSGDCGIGTAKGNGKNFKFKLSHKSSYLCFLPTTSNELLEKNGKLFKIEVISRDNIAGTYNFSNGVLSYTPTRINNSDKIITLFIKGDGFSIEGSTNIEKNGSYIVIAPGNHELTVRYWLRYKENSYSEEIKGTVTKTFKLNCEAGKIYDIKAKLDPTDYSDKKYYMWDCDNGQHYWKGNEQYQPKTKNGADYSHYPMSVTDSRWYNKGAFPTPANRSCKDCPNVNETWWYIQYGDPHWDSEELWVMYDHLYTGGMWFKKKAYIISPTFSSVSAPNGNNYATQAISASYDNINVPFGRPDDIKKCFYLPALGNYDHGHFYSIGEVGNYWTSTPTPQNGSSGVATRGAYNLYFHLSNDGKQCTASLYGGENREKGFTWWKAE
;
A
#
# COMPACT_ATOMS: atom_id res chain seq x y z
N MET A 1 22.68 -11.38 -42.60
CA MET A 1 22.22 -10.06 -42.11
C MET A 1 20.76 -10.23 -41.74
N GLU A 2 20.49 -10.59 -40.50
CA GLU A 2 19.13 -10.60 -39.95
C GLU A 2 19.27 -10.53 -38.43
N MET A 3 19.00 -9.34 -37.88
CA MET A 3 19.02 -9.06 -36.45
C MET A 3 17.74 -9.61 -35.83
N THR A 4 17.87 -10.62 -34.98
CA THR A 4 16.76 -11.14 -34.15
C THR A 4 16.56 -10.20 -32.96
N MET A 5 15.48 -9.41 -32.98
CA MET A 5 15.06 -8.57 -31.86
C MET A 5 14.68 -9.42 -30.65
N LYS A 6 15.43 -9.29 -29.55
CA LYS A 6 15.03 -9.76 -28.22
C LYS A 6 14.10 -8.73 -27.59
N THR A 7 12.81 -9.02 -27.55
CA THR A 7 11.83 -8.22 -26.80
C THR A 7 11.98 -8.54 -25.32
N ALA A 8 12.77 -7.75 -24.60
CA ALA A 8 12.73 -7.71 -23.14
C ALA A 8 11.39 -7.09 -22.72
N LYS A 9 10.50 -7.87 -22.09
CA LYS A 9 9.34 -7.34 -21.38
C LYS A 9 9.85 -6.60 -20.14
N LEU A 10 10.13 -5.32 -20.34
CA LEU A 10 10.42 -4.36 -19.29
C LEU A 10 9.17 -4.23 -18.43
N PHE A 11 9.25 -4.61 -17.15
CA PHE A 11 8.20 -4.29 -16.17
C PHE A 11 8.02 -2.77 -16.18
N PHE A 12 6.84 -2.34 -16.64
CA PHE A 12 6.44 -0.95 -16.68
C PHE A 12 6.54 -0.36 -15.27
N LYS A 13 7.58 0.44 -15.03
CA LYS A 13 7.52 1.50 -14.02
C LYS A 13 6.58 2.55 -14.60
N THR A 14 5.28 2.40 -14.34
CA THR A 14 4.29 3.41 -14.69
C THR A 14 4.62 4.68 -13.90
N THR A 15 5.21 5.67 -14.58
CA THR A 15 5.27 7.04 -14.09
C THR A 15 3.84 7.55 -14.02
N CYS A 16 3.25 7.60 -12.83
CA CYS A 16 1.94 8.23 -12.63
C CYS A 16 2.07 9.73 -12.89
N LEU A 17 1.22 10.28 -13.76
CA LEU A 17 1.02 11.73 -13.84
C LEU A 17 0.26 12.19 -12.60
N PHE A 18 0.82 13.15 -11.90
CA PHE A 18 0.17 13.85 -10.79
C PHE A 18 -0.31 15.20 -11.30
N THR A 19 -1.57 15.52 -11.03
CA THR A 19 -2.09 16.86 -11.28
C THR A 19 -2.31 17.51 -9.91
N ALA A 20 -1.56 18.56 -9.62
CA ALA A 20 -1.83 19.40 -8.47
C ALA A 20 -2.99 20.34 -8.83
N ALA A 21 -4.10 20.25 -8.11
CA ALA A 21 -5.15 21.24 -8.21
C ALA A 21 -4.84 22.37 -7.21
N ILE A 22 -4.72 23.59 -7.72
CA ILE A 22 -4.48 24.75 -6.88
C ILE A 22 -5.79 25.06 -6.17
N LEU A 23 -5.89 24.72 -4.88
CA LEU A 23 -6.67 25.53 -3.95
C LEU A 23 -6.03 26.93 -4.00
N THR A 24 -6.70 27.88 -4.65
CA THR A 24 -6.19 29.26 -4.73
C THR A 24 -6.20 29.86 -3.34
N GLY A 25 -5.08 29.69 -2.62
CA GLY A 25 -4.71 30.52 -1.49
C GLY A 25 -4.34 31.90 -2.02
N CYS A 26 -5.35 32.67 -2.43
CA CYS A 26 -5.17 34.11 -2.61
C CYS A 26 -4.70 34.68 -1.26
N THR A 27 -3.74 35.59 -1.30
CA THR A 27 -3.37 36.44 -0.16
C THR A 27 -4.64 36.87 0.56
N ALA A 28 -4.78 36.45 1.83
CA ALA A 28 -6.01 36.59 2.59
C ALA A 28 -6.20 38.03 3.08
N ASP A 29 -6.41 38.96 2.14
CA ASP A 29 -6.86 40.30 2.45
C ASP A 29 -8.39 40.37 2.35
N VAL A 30 -8.99 40.87 3.42
CA VAL A 30 -10.41 41.21 3.47
C VAL A 30 -10.54 42.65 2.99
N ALA A 31 -11.29 42.87 1.92
CA ALA A 31 -11.65 44.21 1.48
C ALA A 31 -12.86 44.69 2.29
N GLN A 32 -12.72 45.82 2.98
CA GLN A 32 -13.82 46.53 3.61
C GLN A 32 -13.77 48.00 3.15
N GLU A 33 -14.94 48.59 2.87
CA GLU A 33 -15.06 50.03 2.60
C GLU A 33 -14.45 50.83 3.76
N GLU A 34 -13.80 51.95 3.43
CA GLU A 34 -13.06 52.85 4.33
C GLU A 34 -13.95 53.42 5.46
N GLU A 35 -14.18 52.65 6.53
CA GLU A 35 -14.49 53.24 7.82
C GLU A 35 -13.19 53.59 8.53
N LYS A 36 -12.92 54.89 8.64
CA LYS A 36 -11.79 55.51 9.36
C LYS A 36 -11.42 54.75 10.66
N ASN A 37 -10.13 54.42 10.79
CA ASN A 37 -9.43 53.93 12.00
C ASN A 37 -10.28 53.96 13.28
N LYS A 38 -10.89 52.83 13.63
CA LYS A 38 -11.55 52.66 14.93
C LYS A 38 -10.60 51.96 15.89
N GLU A 39 -10.27 52.66 16.96
CA GLU A 39 -9.49 52.14 18.08
C GLU A 39 -10.17 50.89 18.68
N PRO A 40 -9.40 49.95 19.26
CA PRO A 40 -9.96 48.84 20.02
C PRO A 40 -10.97 49.34 21.06
N ASN A 41 -12.06 48.60 21.26
CA ASN A 41 -13.10 48.96 22.22
C ASN A 41 -13.06 48.01 23.43
N PRO A 42 -12.45 48.41 24.57
CA PRO A 42 -12.31 47.55 25.74
C PRO A 42 -13.65 47.22 26.42
N ALA A 43 -14.71 48.00 26.14
CA ALA A 43 -16.05 47.82 26.69
C ALA A 43 -16.98 47.00 25.78
N ALA A 44 -16.49 46.52 24.63
CA ALA A 44 -17.30 45.74 23.71
C ALA A 44 -17.71 44.39 24.34
N THR A 45 -19.01 44.13 24.33
CA THR A 45 -19.60 42.83 24.65
C THR A 45 -20.23 42.22 23.39
N ASN A 46 -20.34 40.88 23.34
CA ASN A 46 -20.81 40.14 22.17
C ASN A 46 -19.97 40.42 20.91
N ILE A 47 -18.64 40.28 21.04
CA ILE A 47 -17.70 40.49 19.93
C ILE A 47 -17.87 39.36 18.92
N THR A 48 -17.98 39.69 17.64
CA THR A 48 -18.21 38.72 16.56
C THR A 48 -17.09 38.75 15.52
N PHE A 49 -16.71 37.56 15.07
CA PHE A 49 -15.82 37.35 13.94
C PHE A 49 -16.57 36.53 12.90
N THR A 50 -16.82 37.15 11.75
CA THR A 50 -17.52 36.52 10.63
C THR A 50 -16.48 36.12 9.59
N SER A 51 -16.46 34.84 9.25
CA SER A 51 -15.66 34.38 8.11
C SER A 51 -16.29 34.85 6.79
N GLU A 52 -15.46 35.32 5.87
CA GLU A 52 -15.93 35.75 4.54
C GLU A 52 -15.56 34.75 3.46
N ASN A 53 -16.54 34.41 2.64
CA ASN A 53 -16.36 33.59 1.46
C ASN A 53 -15.77 34.42 0.28
N PRO A 54 -14.93 33.85 -0.61
CA PRO A 54 -14.46 32.47 -0.62
C PRO A 54 -12.93 32.33 -0.60
N SER A 55 -12.37 31.61 0.38
CA SER A 55 -11.11 30.83 0.20
C SER A 55 -10.59 30.07 1.45
N THR A 56 -11.37 29.74 2.49
CA THR A 56 -10.74 29.40 3.79
C THR A 56 -11.64 28.59 4.76
N ARG A 57 -11.57 27.25 4.80
CA ARG A 57 -12.73 26.43 5.23
C ARG A 57 -12.39 24.91 5.53
N THR A 58 -13.21 24.15 6.27
CA THR A 58 -12.82 22.93 7.05
C THR A 58 -13.37 21.56 6.58
N SER A 59 -14.04 21.49 5.42
CA SER A 59 -14.52 20.28 4.74
C SER A 59 -14.55 20.46 3.23
N ILE A 60 -13.85 19.65 2.44
CA ILE A 60 -13.61 19.91 1.00
C ILE A 60 -14.55 19.07 0.12
N THR A 61 -15.34 19.72 -0.75
CA THR A 61 -15.89 19.06 -1.95
C THR A 61 -14.94 19.30 -3.12
N HIS A 62 -14.46 18.21 -3.74
CA HIS A 62 -13.54 18.29 -4.86
C HIS A 62 -14.27 17.98 -6.16
N SER A 63 -13.98 18.78 -7.19
CA SER A 63 -14.27 18.43 -8.57
C SER A 63 -12.93 18.26 -9.28
N ILE A 64 -12.72 17.09 -9.88
CA ILE A 64 -11.45 16.75 -10.55
C ILE A 64 -11.08 17.87 -11.52
N GLY A 65 -9.90 18.47 -11.34
CA GLY A 65 -9.40 19.56 -12.19
C GLY A 65 -10.00 20.96 -11.91
N ASN A 66 -11.03 21.09 -11.08
CA ASN A 66 -11.70 22.37 -10.74
C ASN A 66 -11.41 22.83 -9.30
N GLY A 67 -10.44 22.19 -8.62
CA GLY A 67 -10.06 22.54 -7.26
C GLY A 67 -11.02 22.02 -6.20
N ALA A 68 -10.78 22.45 -4.96
CA ALA A 68 -11.52 22.01 -3.79
C ALA A 68 -12.31 23.18 -3.20
N THR A 69 -13.52 22.91 -2.74
CA THR A 69 -14.45 23.87 -2.13
C THR A 69 -14.56 23.51 -0.65
N PRO A 70 -13.79 24.16 0.23
CA PRO A 70 -13.89 23.85 1.66
C PRO A 70 -15.28 24.29 2.29
N PHE A 71 -15.69 23.88 3.51
CA PHE A 71 -16.81 24.46 4.31
C PHE A 71 -16.56 24.33 5.82
N TRP A 72 -17.17 25.14 6.69
CA TRP A 72 -17.07 24.96 8.15
C TRP A 72 -17.70 23.66 8.64
N SER A 73 -17.31 23.22 9.83
CA SER A 73 -17.82 22.01 10.48
C SER A 73 -18.37 22.35 11.86
N VAL A 74 -19.43 21.66 12.27
CA VAL A 74 -20.01 21.81 13.61
C VAL A 74 -18.93 21.55 14.66
N GLY A 75 -18.84 22.46 15.64
CA GLY A 75 -17.83 22.40 16.70
C GLY A 75 -16.54 23.17 16.41
N ASP A 76 -16.36 23.69 15.18
CA ASP A 76 -15.20 24.53 14.86
C ASP A 76 -15.14 25.79 15.72
N ARG A 77 -13.91 26.16 16.09
CA ARG A 77 -13.56 27.34 16.88
C ARG A 77 -12.36 28.03 16.25
N ILE A 78 -12.19 29.31 16.55
CA ILE A 78 -11.01 30.08 16.16
C ILE A 78 -10.29 30.63 17.39
N TRP A 79 -9.01 30.92 17.22
CA TRP A 79 -8.19 31.65 18.16
C TRP A 79 -7.89 33.03 17.60
N VAL A 80 -8.06 34.08 18.40
CA VAL A 80 -7.73 35.45 18.00
C VAL A 80 -6.81 36.07 19.02
N LYS A 81 -5.76 36.73 18.54
CA LYS A 81 -4.81 37.42 19.39
C LYS A 81 -5.34 38.78 19.80
N ASP A 82 -5.47 39.00 21.11
CA ASP A 82 -5.91 40.27 21.65
C ASP A 82 -4.80 41.33 21.64
N THR A 83 -5.15 42.55 22.01
CA THR A 83 -4.24 43.70 22.08
C THR A 83 -3.12 43.56 23.11
N ASN A 84 -3.25 42.66 24.10
CA ASN A 84 -2.21 42.33 25.07
C ASN A 84 -1.28 41.20 24.57
N GLY A 85 -1.50 40.70 23.35
CA GLY A 85 -0.75 39.60 22.76
C GLY A 85 -1.17 38.21 23.25
N LYS A 86 -2.28 38.09 23.98
CA LYS A 86 -2.80 36.82 24.48
C LYS A 86 -3.79 36.22 23.48
N TRP A 87 -3.72 34.91 23.28
CA TRP A 87 -4.69 34.17 22.49
C TRP A 87 -6.00 34.01 23.26
N GLN A 88 -7.10 34.39 22.63
CA GLN A 88 -8.47 34.15 23.09
C GLN A 88 -9.09 33.08 22.20
N GLN A 89 -9.89 32.17 22.78
CA GLN A 89 -10.65 31.18 22.02
C GLN A 89 -12.09 31.64 21.86
N SER A 90 -12.67 31.44 20.68
CA SER A 90 -14.09 31.67 20.47
C SER A 90 -14.94 30.58 21.14
N SER A 91 -16.22 30.86 21.35
CA SER A 91 -17.23 29.81 21.41
C SER A 91 -17.31 29.04 20.08
N GLU A 92 -18.03 27.93 20.05
CA GLU A 92 -18.31 27.21 18.80
C GLU A 92 -18.97 28.15 17.78
N GLY A 93 -18.53 28.06 16.54
CA GLY A 93 -19.09 28.86 15.46
C GLY A 93 -20.57 28.53 15.24
N THR A 94 -21.34 29.57 14.89
CA THR A 94 -22.69 29.40 14.33
C THR A 94 -22.58 29.48 12.82
N PHE A 95 -23.03 28.45 12.12
CA PHE A 95 -22.82 28.29 10.67
C PHE A 95 -24.10 28.46 9.85
N SER A 96 -23.95 28.94 8.62
CA SER A 96 -25.03 28.93 7.63
C SER A 96 -25.43 27.48 7.27
N SER A 97 -26.62 27.29 6.70
CA SER A 97 -27.14 25.96 6.36
C SER A 97 -26.27 25.19 5.36
N ASP A 98 -25.58 25.91 4.47
CA ASP A 98 -24.62 25.38 3.50
C ASP A 98 -23.18 25.34 4.05
N MET A 99 -22.99 25.62 5.34
CA MET A 99 -21.71 25.67 6.05
C MET A 99 -20.67 26.63 5.45
N SER A 100 -21.09 27.53 4.56
CA SER A 100 -20.20 28.41 3.80
C SER A 100 -19.75 29.65 4.57
N ASN A 101 -20.49 30.03 5.62
CA ASN A 101 -20.16 31.13 6.52
C ASN A 101 -20.28 30.68 7.97
N GLY A 102 -19.35 31.16 8.80
CA GLY A 102 -19.32 30.95 10.24
C GLY A 102 -19.17 32.26 10.99
N VAL A 103 -19.98 32.44 12.04
CA VAL A 103 -19.89 33.54 13.01
C VAL A 103 -19.38 32.98 14.32
N PHE A 104 -18.26 33.52 14.78
CA PHE A 104 -17.58 33.12 16.01
C PHE A 104 -17.70 34.23 17.05
N THR A 105 -18.08 33.87 18.27
CA THR A 105 -18.34 34.84 19.34
C THR A 105 -17.29 34.76 20.44
N PHE A 106 -16.96 35.90 21.00
CA PHE A 106 -16.06 36.04 22.14
C PHE A 106 -16.77 36.75 23.29
N SER A 107 -16.73 36.13 24.47
CA SER A 107 -17.28 36.69 25.70
C SER A 107 -16.32 37.67 26.40
N SER A 108 -15.05 37.68 25.99
CA SER A 108 -14.00 38.53 26.55
C SER A 108 -12.87 38.77 25.53
N GLY A 109 -11.99 39.72 25.84
CA GLY A 109 -10.88 40.13 24.98
C GLY A 109 -11.08 41.52 24.39
N THR A 110 -9.97 42.16 24.02
CA THR A 110 -9.98 43.48 23.36
C THR A 110 -9.19 43.35 22.08
N PHE A 111 -9.89 43.48 20.95
CA PHE A 111 -9.33 43.25 19.63
C PHE A 111 -9.25 44.56 18.85
N LYS A 112 -8.23 44.67 18.01
CA LYS A 112 -8.01 45.80 17.10
C LYS A 112 -8.16 45.33 15.66
N ASP A 113 -8.30 46.29 14.75
CA ASP A 113 -8.16 46.02 13.32
C ASP A 113 -6.82 45.32 13.03
N ASN A 114 -6.81 44.37 12.10
CA ASN A 114 -5.67 43.50 11.77
C ASN A 114 -5.22 42.56 12.90
N CYS A 115 -6.15 42.09 13.74
CA CYS A 115 -5.81 41.04 14.69
C CYS A 115 -5.61 39.69 13.99
N GLU A 116 -4.66 38.91 14.51
CA GLU A 116 -4.28 37.61 13.98
C GLU A 116 -5.32 36.56 14.38
N VAL A 117 -5.73 35.74 13.41
CA VAL A 117 -6.71 34.65 13.57
C VAL A 117 -6.02 33.33 13.25
N HIS A 118 -6.09 32.37 14.16
CA HIS A 118 -5.68 31.00 13.91
C HIS A 118 -6.90 30.06 13.93
N TYR A 119 -6.96 29.20 12.93
CA TYR A 119 -7.78 27.98 12.96
C TYR A 119 -6.84 26.78 13.03
N THR A 120 -7.04 25.92 14.03
CA THR A 120 -6.12 24.80 14.31
C THR A 120 -6.85 23.46 14.41
N GLY A 121 -8.00 23.35 13.73
CA GLY A 121 -8.86 22.18 13.83
C GLY A 121 -9.57 22.06 15.17
N VAL A 122 -10.35 20.99 15.32
CA VAL A 122 -11.13 20.70 16.55
C VAL A 122 -10.21 20.38 17.75
N ASN A 123 -9.05 19.77 17.48
CA ASN A 123 -8.15 19.23 18.52
C ASN A 123 -6.90 20.10 18.79
N GLY A 124 -6.75 21.25 18.12
CA GLY A 124 -5.57 22.09 18.23
C GLY A 124 -5.63 23.14 19.34
N THR A 125 -4.47 23.72 19.63
CA THR A 125 -4.34 24.95 20.45
C THR A 125 -3.90 26.09 19.55
N ALA A 126 -3.99 27.33 20.03
CA ALA A 126 -3.60 28.50 19.25
C ALA A 126 -2.20 28.40 18.61
N ASP A 127 -1.28 27.64 19.21
CA ASP A 127 0.11 27.51 18.80
C ASP A 127 0.51 26.10 18.34
N LYS A 128 -0.43 25.14 18.26
CA LYS A 128 -0.14 23.75 17.87
C LYS A 128 -1.26 23.12 17.07
N VAL A 129 -0.87 22.35 16.06
CA VAL A 129 -1.78 21.60 15.20
C VAL A 129 -1.37 20.12 15.28
N THR A 130 -2.35 19.24 15.42
CA THR A 130 -2.14 17.79 15.36
C THR A 130 -2.71 17.26 14.06
N ILE A 131 -1.83 16.73 13.20
CA ILE A 131 -2.22 15.95 12.03
C ILE A 131 -2.38 14.51 12.49
N ALA A 132 -3.61 13.99 12.41
CA ALA A 132 -3.93 12.67 12.92
C ALA A 132 -3.31 11.57 12.04
N ASN A 133 -2.68 10.60 12.69
CA ASN A 133 -2.18 9.38 12.04
C ASN A 133 -3.32 8.38 11.75
N GLU A 134 -4.46 8.51 12.42
CA GLU A 134 -5.70 7.80 12.11
C GLU A 134 -6.76 8.80 11.68
N GLN A 135 -7.29 8.62 10.48
CA GLN A 135 -8.32 9.47 9.88
C GLN A 135 -9.50 8.59 9.47
N THR A 136 -10.70 9.15 9.38
CA THR A 136 -11.90 8.37 9.08
C THR A 136 -12.83 9.10 8.14
N GLN A 137 -13.20 8.44 7.05
CA GLN A 137 -14.14 8.95 6.06
C GLN A 137 -15.38 8.05 6.00
N SER A 138 -16.57 8.67 5.91
CA SER A 138 -17.84 7.92 5.92
C SER A 138 -18.43 7.72 4.52
N ASN A 139 -18.34 8.73 3.65
CA ASN A 139 -18.91 8.69 2.31
C ASN A 139 -17.81 8.97 1.27
N PRO A 140 -17.95 8.48 0.01
CA PRO A 140 -17.09 8.94 -1.07
C PRO A 140 -17.22 10.45 -1.28
N ASN A 141 -16.15 11.09 -1.74
CA ASN A 141 -16.11 12.53 -2.01
C ASN A 141 -16.53 13.43 -0.82
N ASP A 142 -16.32 12.97 0.42
CA ASP A 142 -16.70 13.69 1.63
C ASP A 142 -15.48 13.91 2.52
N PHE A 143 -14.92 15.12 2.49
CA PHE A 143 -13.77 15.48 3.34
C PHE A 143 -14.19 16.21 4.63
N SER A 144 -15.38 15.91 5.18
CA SER A 144 -15.86 16.45 6.47
C SER A 144 -14.95 16.17 7.66
N HIS A 145 -14.04 15.19 7.56
CA HIS A 145 -13.09 14.87 8.61
C HIS A 145 -11.82 15.76 8.63
N ALA A 146 -11.66 16.71 7.71
CA ALA A 146 -10.47 17.55 7.62
C ALA A 146 -10.15 18.28 8.94
N GLY A 147 -11.14 18.92 9.57
CA GLY A 147 -10.96 19.64 10.85
C GLY A 147 -10.46 18.77 12.01
N VAL A 148 -10.92 17.52 12.12
CA VAL A 148 -10.43 16.58 13.16
C VAL A 148 -9.10 15.92 12.79
N SER A 149 -8.78 15.89 11.49
CA SER A 149 -7.59 15.24 10.93
C SER A 149 -6.36 16.14 10.90
N GLY A 150 -6.52 17.44 11.22
CA GLY A 150 -5.43 18.40 11.32
C GLY A 150 -5.45 19.49 10.27
N ASP A 151 -6.60 19.81 9.68
CA ASP A 151 -6.74 21.05 8.92
C ASP A 151 -6.43 22.27 9.82
N CYS A 152 -5.70 23.22 9.25
CA CYS A 152 -5.35 24.45 9.93
C CYS A 152 -5.14 25.59 8.94
N GLY A 153 -5.27 26.82 9.44
CA GLY A 153 -5.07 28.01 8.65
C GLY A 153 -4.90 29.26 9.51
N ILE A 154 -4.41 30.32 8.89
CA ILE A 154 -4.27 31.64 9.53
C ILE A 154 -5.00 32.70 8.75
N GLY A 155 -5.52 33.71 9.42
CA GLY A 155 -6.14 34.87 8.82
C GLY A 155 -5.76 36.15 9.52
N THR A 156 -6.05 37.26 8.85
CA THR A 156 -6.04 38.59 9.45
C THR A 156 -7.47 39.10 9.47
N ALA A 157 -7.95 39.49 10.64
CA ALA A 157 -9.30 40.01 10.81
C ALA A 157 -9.33 41.54 10.67
N LYS A 158 -10.26 42.03 9.85
CA LYS A 158 -10.57 43.45 9.70
C LYS A 158 -11.83 43.81 10.46
N GLY A 159 -11.85 44.91 11.20
CA GLY A 159 -13.03 45.27 11.98
C GLY A 159 -12.87 46.47 12.90
N ASN A 160 -13.88 46.70 13.72
CA ASN A 160 -14.08 47.95 14.47
C ASN A 160 -14.12 47.79 15.99
N GLY A 161 -13.42 46.79 16.53
CA GLY A 161 -13.41 46.51 17.97
C GLY A 161 -14.61 45.70 18.47
N LYS A 162 -15.66 45.54 17.65
CA LYS A 162 -16.85 44.73 17.98
C LYS A 162 -17.20 43.70 16.93
N ASN A 163 -17.22 44.09 15.65
CA ASN A 163 -17.53 43.20 14.53
C ASN A 163 -16.32 43.11 13.63
N PHE A 164 -15.92 41.88 13.32
CA PHE A 164 -14.75 41.57 12.52
C PHE A 164 -15.10 40.63 11.38
N LYS A 165 -14.35 40.74 10.30
CA LYS A 165 -14.41 39.89 9.12
C LYS A 165 -13.03 39.32 8.84
N PHE A 166 -12.94 38.03 8.53
CA PHE A 166 -11.65 37.39 8.30
C PHE A 166 -11.71 36.34 7.19
N LYS A 167 -10.53 36.06 6.64
CA LYS A 167 -10.24 34.99 5.69
C LYS A 167 -9.00 34.25 6.18
N LEU A 168 -9.06 32.94 6.29
CA LEU A 168 -7.92 32.05 6.53
C LEU A 168 -7.09 31.78 5.26
N SER A 169 -5.91 31.23 5.43
CA SER A 169 -5.07 30.63 4.41
C SER A 169 -4.65 29.29 4.97
N HIS A 170 -5.01 28.20 4.29
CA HIS A 170 -4.70 26.85 4.76
C HIS A 170 -3.20 26.61 4.84
N LYS A 171 -2.79 25.91 5.89
CA LYS A 171 -1.38 25.62 6.18
C LYS A 171 -1.06 24.13 6.20
N SER A 172 -2.05 23.25 6.29
CA SER A 172 -1.92 21.81 6.06
C SER A 172 -1.90 21.48 4.55
N SER A 173 -1.44 20.29 4.17
CA SER A 173 -1.55 19.76 2.81
C SER A 173 -2.55 18.61 2.76
N TYR A 174 -3.06 18.28 1.58
CA TYR A 174 -4.10 17.26 1.42
C TYR A 174 -3.83 16.32 0.25
N LEU A 175 -4.26 15.07 0.35
CA LEU A 175 -4.27 14.12 -0.77
C LEU A 175 -5.71 13.68 -1.07
N CYS A 176 -6.07 13.60 -2.35
CA CYS A 176 -7.31 12.99 -2.84
C CYS A 176 -6.96 11.71 -3.61
N PHE A 177 -7.32 10.55 -3.08
CA PHE A 177 -7.12 9.27 -3.75
C PHE A 177 -8.26 8.99 -4.72
N LEU A 178 -7.89 8.64 -5.95
CA LEU A 178 -8.78 8.37 -7.07
C LEU A 178 -8.44 6.99 -7.69
N PRO A 179 -8.67 5.89 -6.96
CA PRO A 179 -8.33 4.57 -7.45
C PRO A 179 -9.28 4.10 -8.56
N THR A 180 -8.73 3.35 -9.51
CA THR A 180 -9.49 2.64 -10.56
C THR A 180 -9.02 1.19 -10.63
N THR A 181 -9.75 0.33 -11.32
CA THR A 181 -9.34 -1.05 -11.60
C THR A 181 -9.70 -1.40 -13.04
N SER A 182 -9.00 -2.35 -13.65
CA SER A 182 -9.48 -3.06 -14.85
C SER A 182 -9.70 -4.55 -14.58
N ASN A 183 -9.47 -4.99 -13.35
CA ASN A 183 -9.80 -6.34 -12.93
C ASN A 183 -11.31 -6.43 -12.66
N GLU A 184 -12.00 -7.25 -13.45
CA GLU A 184 -13.46 -7.40 -13.41
C GLU A 184 -14.00 -7.89 -12.06
N LEU A 185 -13.24 -8.72 -11.34
CA LEU A 185 -13.65 -9.21 -10.00
C LEU A 185 -13.73 -8.05 -9.01
N LEU A 186 -12.71 -7.20 -8.98
CA LEU A 186 -12.67 -6.02 -8.12
C LEU A 186 -13.69 -4.96 -8.54
N GLU A 187 -13.94 -4.78 -9.83
CA GLU A 187 -14.95 -3.85 -10.31
C GLU A 187 -16.36 -4.26 -9.86
N LYS A 188 -16.67 -5.56 -9.97
CA LYS A 188 -17.99 -6.09 -9.64
C LYS A 188 -18.25 -6.15 -8.13
N ASN A 189 -17.28 -6.67 -7.37
CA ASN A 189 -17.48 -7.08 -5.98
C ASN A 189 -16.39 -6.58 -5.01
N GLY A 190 -15.39 -5.84 -5.49
CA GLY A 190 -14.33 -5.26 -4.67
C GLY A 190 -14.78 -4.00 -3.93
N LYS A 191 -14.32 -3.83 -2.70
CA LYS A 191 -14.51 -2.60 -1.91
C LYS A 191 -13.20 -2.11 -1.31
N LEU A 192 -12.90 -0.83 -1.52
CA LEU A 192 -11.84 -0.12 -0.81
C LEU A 192 -12.31 0.22 0.59
N PHE A 193 -11.63 -0.26 1.63
CA PHE A 193 -12.09 -0.02 3.01
C PHE A 193 -11.03 0.61 3.93
N LYS A 194 -9.76 0.64 3.49
CA LYS A 194 -8.67 1.28 4.23
C LYS A 194 -7.59 1.75 3.26
N ILE A 195 -6.95 2.89 3.53
CA ILE A 195 -5.75 3.36 2.84
C ILE A 195 -4.66 3.61 3.86
N GLU A 196 -3.50 2.97 3.72
CA GLU A 196 -2.32 3.24 4.54
C GLU A 196 -1.30 4.01 3.72
N VAL A 197 -0.91 5.18 4.18
CA VAL A 197 0.12 6.02 3.57
C VAL A 197 1.34 5.98 4.47
N ILE A 198 2.42 5.41 3.96
CA ILE A 198 3.64 5.14 4.71
C ILE A 198 4.76 6.01 4.13
N SER A 199 5.52 6.69 4.99
CA SER A 199 6.68 7.48 4.63
C SER A 199 7.90 7.08 5.47
N ARG A 200 9.09 7.48 5.03
CA ARG A 200 10.30 7.39 5.87
C ARG A 200 10.34 8.49 6.93
N ASP A 201 9.78 9.64 6.58
CA ASP A 201 9.72 10.83 7.41
C ASP A 201 8.35 10.95 8.08
N ASN A 202 8.26 11.74 9.15
CA ASN A 202 6.98 12.00 9.81
C ASN A 202 6.06 12.80 8.89
N ILE A 203 4.86 12.26 8.68
CA ILE A 203 3.80 12.83 7.83
C ILE A 203 2.56 13.20 8.64
N ALA A 204 2.50 12.77 9.90
CA ALA A 204 1.50 13.07 10.92
C ALA A 204 2.20 13.54 12.22
N GLY A 205 1.42 13.79 13.27
CA GLY A 205 1.91 14.19 14.60
C GLY A 205 1.53 15.63 14.99
N THR A 206 2.03 16.10 16.13
CA THR A 206 1.77 17.46 16.63
C THR A 206 2.89 18.40 16.23
N TYR A 207 2.56 19.47 15.50
CA TYR A 207 3.48 20.46 14.96
C TYR A 207 3.35 21.80 15.69
N ASN A 208 4.46 22.56 15.76
CA ASN A 208 4.41 23.94 16.23
C ASN A 208 3.74 24.81 15.15
N PHE A 209 2.88 25.72 15.59
CA PHE A 209 2.10 26.64 14.76
C PHE A 209 2.08 28.07 15.34
N SER A 210 3.02 28.39 16.23
CA SER A 210 3.07 29.67 16.96
C SER A 210 3.21 30.91 16.07
N ASN A 211 3.75 30.75 14.86
CA ASN A 211 3.91 31.79 13.84
C ASN A 211 2.99 31.61 12.64
N GLY A 212 1.96 30.76 12.75
CA GLY A 212 1.02 30.50 11.66
C GLY A 212 1.57 29.66 10.51
N VAL A 213 2.72 28.99 10.71
CA VAL A 213 3.33 28.07 9.75
C VAL A 213 3.62 26.77 10.50
N LEU A 214 3.24 25.63 9.92
CA LEU A 214 3.60 24.33 10.48
C LEU A 214 5.12 24.16 10.47
N SER A 215 5.69 23.78 11.61
CA SER A 215 7.11 23.41 11.68
C SER A 215 7.42 22.25 10.73
N TYR A 216 8.66 22.19 10.23
CA TYR A 216 9.07 21.11 9.31
C TYR A 216 9.03 19.71 9.96
N THR A 217 9.32 19.64 11.26
CA THR A 217 9.25 18.41 12.05
C THR A 217 8.18 18.53 13.14
N PRO A 218 7.58 17.41 13.58
CA PRO A 218 6.70 17.42 14.74
C PRO A 218 7.48 17.74 16.02
N THR A 219 6.75 18.15 17.05
CA THR A 219 7.26 18.47 18.39
C THR A 219 7.81 17.26 19.14
N ARG A 220 7.44 16.05 18.72
CA ARG A 220 7.97 14.76 19.18
C ARG A 220 8.05 13.81 17.99
N ILE A 221 9.06 12.95 17.96
CA ILE A 221 9.25 11.96 16.90
C ILE A 221 8.71 10.62 17.38
N ASN A 222 7.67 10.11 16.72
CA ASN A 222 7.17 8.76 16.92
C ASN A 222 7.17 7.99 15.59
N ASN A 223 7.42 6.68 15.61
CA ASN A 223 7.36 5.87 14.40
C ASN A 223 5.93 5.72 13.86
N SER A 224 4.91 5.78 14.73
CA SER A 224 3.50 5.78 14.32
C SER A 224 3.14 6.96 13.42
N ASP A 225 3.86 8.08 13.55
CA ASP A 225 3.57 9.32 12.83
C ASP A 225 4.18 9.34 11.42
N LYS A 226 4.85 8.25 11.03
CA LYS A 226 5.30 7.98 9.66
C LYS A 226 4.21 7.29 8.82
N ILE A 227 3.09 6.95 9.45
CA ILE A 227 1.97 6.27 8.81
C ILE A 227 0.71 7.09 9.04
N ILE A 228 -0.06 7.33 7.98
CA ILE A 228 -1.44 7.80 8.06
C ILE A 228 -2.34 6.68 7.56
N THR A 229 -3.28 6.25 8.40
CA THR A 229 -4.30 5.27 8.08
C THR A 229 -5.64 5.98 7.92
N LEU A 230 -6.20 5.94 6.72
CA LEU A 230 -7.58 6.32 6.47
C LEU A 230 -8.47 5.09 6.60
N PHE A 231 -9.36 5.11 7.58
CA PHE A 231 -10.44 4.14 7.72
C PHE A 231 -11.67 4.60 6.96
N ILE A 232 -12.24 3.72 6.14
CA ILE A 232 -13.51 3.98 5.45
C ILE A 232 -14.60 3.23 6.20
N LYS A 233 -15.65 3.95 6.63
CA LYS A 233 -16.77 3.34 7.36
C LYS A 233 -17.65 2.48 6.45
N GLY A 234 -18.49 1.67 7.09
CA GLY A 234 -19.44 0.78 6.40
C GLY A 234 -18.73 -0.32 5.61
N ASP A 235 -19.28 -0.66 4.45
CA ASP A 235 -18.79 -1.76 3.61
C ASP A 235 -17.60 -1.37 2.72
N GLY A 236 -17.20 -0.09 2.74
CA GLY A 236 -16.16 0.45 1.85
C GLY A 236 -16.71 1.06 0.56
N PHE A 237 -15.80 1.63 -0.23
CA PHE A 237 -16.09 2.34 -1.47
C PHE A 237 -15.89 1.45 -2.70
N SER A 238 -16.73 1.61 -3.72
CA SER A 238 -16.62 0.86 -4.99
C SER A 238 -15.43 1.31 -5.82
N ILE A 239 -14.77 0.41 -6.54
CA ILE A 239 -13.66 0.76 -7.45
C ILE A 239 -14.11 0.48 -8.88
N GLU A 240 -14.11 1.51 -9.72
CA GLU A 240 -14.68 1.45 -11.06
C GLU A 240 -13.57 1.35 -12.13
N GLY A 241 -13.97 0.95 -13.35
CA GLY A 241 -13.13 0.98 -14.57
C GLY A 241 -12.53 2.33 -14.93
N SER A 242 -13.16 3.41 -14.47
CA SER A 242 -12.79 4.80 -14.78
C SER A 242 -12.78 5.65 -13.52
N THR A 243 -12.07 6.77 -13.56
CA THR A 243 -12.00 7.67 -12.41
C THR A 243 -13.38 8.24 -12.08
N ASN A 244 -13.87 7.97 -10.88
CA ASN A 244 -15.15 8.50 -10.41
C ASN A 244 -15.06 8.85 -8.91
N ILE A 245 -14.91 10.15 -8.64
CA ILE A 245 -14.73 10.66 -7.28
C ILE A 245 -15.95 10.40 -6.38
N GLU A 246 -17.16 10.41 -6.94
CA GLU A 246 -18.41 10.15 -6.21
C GLU A 246 -18.55 8.67 -5.78
N LYS A 247 -17.66 7.80 -6.27
CA LYS A 247 -17.65 6.37 -5.93
C LYS A 247 -16.56 6.01 -4.94
N ASN A 248 -15.38 6.64 -5.02
CA ASN A 248 -14.23 6.30 -4.18
C ASN A 248 -13.26 7.42 -3.82
N GLY A 249 -13.61 8.68 -4.11
CA GLY A 249 -12.82 9.83 -3.71
C GLY A 249 -12.55 9.80 -2.21
N SER A 250 -11.30 9.63 -1.83
CA SER A 250 -10.88 9.43 -0.44
C SER A 250 -9.82 10.45 -0.06
N TYR A 251 -9.92 11.05 1.13
CA TYR A 251 -9.08 12.18 1.50
C TYR A 251 -8.21 11.90 2.71
N ILE A 252 -7.04 12.51 2.74
CA ILE A 252 -6.28 12.68 3.98
C ILE A 252 -5.73 14.08 4.12
N VAL A 253 -5.57 14.53 5.36
CA VAL A 253 -4.68 15.65 5.72
C VAL A 253 -3.28 15.08 5.95
N ILE A 254 -2.25 15.75 5.42
CA ILE A 254 -0.85 15.34 5.53
C ILE A 254 0.04 16.55 5.84
N ALA A 255 1.14 16.34 6.57
CA ALA A 255 2.14 17.37 6.82
C ALA A 255 2.75 17.87 5.49
N PRO A 256 2.91 19.19 5.29
CA PRO A 256 3.61 19.72 4.12
C PRO A 256 5.07 19.24 4.03
N GLY A 257 5.59 19.06 2.82
CA GLY A 257 6.98 18.66 2.57
C GLY A 257 7.17 17.74 1.37
N ASN A 258 8.44 17.39 1.11
CA ASN A 258 8.79 16.41 0.09
C ASN A 258 8.71 15.01 0.67
N HIS A 259 7.88 14.16 0.09
CA HIS A 259 7.60 12.81 0.59
C HIS A 259 7.78 11.74 -0.49
N GLU A 260 8.45 10.64 -0.15
CA GLU A 260 8.38 9.37 -0.89
C GLU A 260 7.39 8.46 -0.15
N LEU A 261 6.19 8.34 -0.70
CA LEU A 261 5.06 7.64 -0.08
C LEU A 261 4.92 6.23 -0.65
N THR A 262 4.77 5.24 0.22
CA THR A 262 4.24 3.92 -0.12
C THR A 262 2.77 3.89 0.32
N VAL A 263 1.86 3.70 -0.63
CA VAL A 263 0.42 3.71 -0.37
C VAL A 263 -0.12 2.31 -0.59
N ARG A 264 -0.75 1.77 0.45
CA ARG A 264 -1.38 0.45 0.44
C ARG A 264 -2.89 0.64 0.42
N TYR A 265 -3.51 0.24 -0.69
CA TYR A 265 -4.96 0.28 -0.85
C TYR A 265 -5.52 -1.05 -0.39
N TRP A 266 -6.22 -1.06 0.75
CA TRP A 266 -6.81 -2.27 1.30
C TRP A 266 -8.18 -2.53 0.72
N LEU A 267 -8.27 -3.67 0.05
CA LEU A 267 -9.44 -4.14 -0.65
C LEU A 267 -10.00 -5.35 0.08
N ARG A 268 -11.33 -5.42 0.13
CA ARG A 268 -12.05 -6.65 0.43
C ARG A 268 -12.80 -7.09 -0.81
N TYR A 269 -12.86 -8.39 -1.02
CA TYR A 269 -13.59 -9.01 -2.11
C TYR A 269 -14.42 -10.15 -1.55
N LYS A 270 -15.69 -10.19 -1.94
CA LYS A 270 -16.59 -11.28 -1.60
C LYS A 270 -17.46 -11.55 -2.82
N GLU A 271 -17.32 -12.73 -3.42
CA GLU A 271 -18.00 -13.08 -4.68
C GLU A 271 -19.53 -13.10 -4.51
N ASN A 272 -20.00 -13.64 -3.39
CA ASN A 272 -21.42 -13.73 -3.02
C ASN A 272 -21.58 -13.86 -1.50
N SER A 273 -22.80 -13.95 -0.99
CA SER A 273 -23.07 -14.00 0.46
C SER A 273 -22.44 -15.20 1.19
N TYR A 274 -22.16 -16.30 0.48
CA TYR A 274 -21.67 -17.57 1.03
C TYR A 274 -20.17 -17.78 0.84
N SER A 275 -19.49 -17.01 -0.03
CA SER A 275 -18.05 -17.10 -0.22
C SER A 275 -17.29 -16.49 0.96
N GLU A 276 -16.12 -17.03 1.28
CA GLU A 276 -15.20 -16.39 2.21
C GLU A 276 -14.76 -15.02 1.68
N GLU A 277 -14.61 -14.05 2.59
CA GLU A 277 -14.13 -12.72 2.23
C GLU A 277 -12.61 -12.72 2.14
N ILE A 278 -12.08 -12.31 1.01
CA ILE A 278 -10.64 -12.12 0.81
C ILE A 278 -10.31 -10.66 1.11
N LYS A 279 -9.30 -10.43 1.94
CA LYS A 279 -8.75 -9.10 2.23
C LYS A 279 -7.30 -9.05 1.84
N GLY A 280 -6.91 -7.95 1.21
CA GLY A 280 -5.51 -7.69 0.93
C GLY A 280 -5.31 -6.30 0.37
N THR A 281 -4.13 -6.07 -0.20
CA THR A 281 -3.62 -4.78 -0.61
C THR A 281 -3.16 -4.81 -2.05
N VAL A 282 -3.35 -3.68 -2.73
CA VAL A 282 -2.54 -3.34 -3.90
C VAL A 282 -1.65 -2.18 -3.49
N THR A 283 -0.33 -2.36 -3.62
CA THR A 283 0.65 -1.37 -3.15
C THR A 283 1.18 -0.51 -4.29
N LYS A 284 1.23 0.81 -4.09
CA LYS A 284 1.82 1.79 -5.04
C LYS A 284 2.84 2.69 -4.33
N THR A 285 3.72 3.33 -5.10
CA THR A 285 4.69 4.29 -4.57
C THR A 285 4.60 5.61 -5.33
N PHE A 286 4.73 6.73 -4.61
CA PHE A 286 4.59 8.07 -5.15
C PHE A 286 5.67 9.00 -4.57
N LYS A 287 6.09 10.00 -5.34
CA LYS A 287 6.96 11.07 -4.88
C LYS A 287 6.24 12.39 -5.07
N LEU A 288 6.03 13.12 -3.99
CA LEU A 288 5.20 14.33 -3.98
C LEU A 288 5.90 15.44 -3.20
N ASN A 289 5.76 16.67 -3.68
CA ASN A 289 5.99 17.86 -2.87
C ASN A 289 4.61 18.35 -2.40
N CYS A 290 4.25 18.02 -1.16
CA CYS A 290 3.00 18.41 -0.53
C CYS A 290 3.10 19.86 -0.04
N GLU A 291 2.59 20.81 -0.81
CA GLU A 291 2.62 22.22 -0.44
C GLU A 291 1.46 22.59 0.49
N ALA A 292 1.74 23.50 1.42
CA ALA A 292 0.72 24.05 2.32
C ALA A 292 -0.46 24.65 1.54
N GLY A 293 -1.66 24.29 1.97
CA GLY A 293 -2.93 24.72 1.40
C GLY A 293 -3.30 24.04 0.09
N LYS A 294 -2.54 23.06 -0.43
CA LYS A 294 -2.84 22.39 -1.70
C LYS A 294 -3.38 20.96 -1.52
N ILE A 295 -4.19 20.53 -2.49
CA ILE A 295 -4.69 19.17 -2.60
C ILE A 295 -4.13 18.51 -3.86
N TYR A 296 -3.67 17.27 -3.72
CA TYR A 296 -3.05 16.50 -4.81
C TYR A 296 -3.90 15.29 -5.17
N ASP A 297 -4.23 15.16 -6.45
CA ASP A 297 -4.96 14.01 -6.97
C ASP A 297 -4.02 12.82 -7.20
N ILE A 298 -4.26 11.75 -6.46
CA ILE A 298 -3.48 10.52 -6.49
C ILE A 298 -4.26 9.46 -7.25
N LYS A 299 -3.96 9.35 -8.55
CA LYS A 299 -4.51 8.32 -9.44
C LYS A 299 -3.73 7.03 -9.29
N ALA A 300 -4.44 5.92 -9.08
CA ALA A 300 -3.85 4.60 -8.91
C ALA A 300 -4.70 3.53 -9.58
N LYS A 301 -4.11 2.77 -10.49
CA LYS A 301 -4.74 1.57 -11.07
C LYS A 301 -4.47 0.37 -10.17
N LEU A 302 -5.49 -0.13 -9.51
CA LEU A 302 -5.46 -1.18 -8.47
C LEU A 302 -5.62 -2.59 -9.05
N ASP A 303 -4.97 -2.88 -10.18
CA ASP A 303 -4.92 -4.23 -10.72
C ASP A 303 -3.95 -5.08 -9.89
N PRO A 304 -4.39 -6.21 -9.29
CA PRO A 304 -3.49 -7.19 -8.71
C PRO A 304 -2.63 -7.83 -9.80
N THR A 305 -1.47 -8.39 -9.40
CA THR A 305 -0.63 -9.13 -10.36
C THR A 305 -1.33 -10.41 -10.79
N ASP A 306 -1.49 -10.62 -12.10
CA ASP A 306 -2.08 -11.84 -12.65
C ASP A 306 -0.99 -12.88 -12.93
N TYR A 307 -1.07 -14.02 -12.23
CA TYR A 307 -0.20 -15.17 -12.37
C TYR A 307 -0.84 -16.32 -13.17
N SER A 308 -1.96 -16.08 -13.86
CA SER A 308 -2.64 -17.10 -14.68
C SER A 308 -1.78 -17.63 -15.84
N ASP A 309 -0.75 -16.87 -16.23
CA ASP A 309 0.26 -17.31 -17.21
C ASP A 309 1.21 -18.37 -16.64
N LYS A 310 1.38 -18.44 -15.32
CA LYS A 310 2.19 -19.46 -14.66
C LYS A 310 1.64 -20.84 -14.94
N LYS A 311 2.58 -21.78 -15.02
CA LYS A 311 2.35 -23.18 -15.33
C LYS A 311 3.12 -24.02 -14.32
N TYR A 312 2.59 -25.21 -14.08
CA TYR A 312 3.18 -26.21 -13.22
C TYR A 312 3.81 -27.28 -14.07
N TYR A 313 4.87 -27.90 -13.58
CA TYR A 313 5.66 -28.89 -14.29
C TYR A 313 5.99 -30.02 -13.33
N MET A 314 5.98 -31.27 -13.83
CA MET A 314 6.76 -32.32 -13.19
C MET A 314 8.25 -31.98 -13.32
N TRP A 315 9.09 -32.48 -12.42
CA TRP A 315 10.49 -32.03 -12.37
C TRP A 315 11.24 -32.29 -13.68
N ASP A 316 11.76 -31.22 -14.28
CA ASP A 316 12.56 -31.23 -15.51
C ASP A 316 11.93 -32.03 -16.67
N CYS A 317 10.60 -32.04 -16.79
CA CYS A 317 9.92 -32.61 -17.96
C CYS A 317 10.34 -31.92 -19.27
N ASP A 318 9.93 -32.47 -20.41
CA ASP A 318 10.29 -31.95 -21.73
C ASP A 318 9.91 -30.46 -21.89
N ASN A 319 10.73 -29.73 -22.65
CA ASN A 319 10.54 -28.28 -22.83
C ASN A 319 9.14 -27.98 -23.40
N GLY A 320 8.39 -27.11 -22.69
CA GLY A 320 7.02 -26.73 -23.07
C GLY A 320 5.92 -27.71 -22.64
N GLN A 321 6.27 -28.85 -22.03
CA GLN A 321 5.31 -29.87 -21.59
C GLN A 321 4.89 -29.64 -20.14
N HIS A 322 4.15 -28.57 -19.88
CA HIS A 322 3.58 -28.33 -18.55
C HIS A 322 2.59 -29.43 -18.13
N TYR A 323 2.34 -29.53 -16.83
CA TYR A 323 1.58 -30.60 -16.17
C TYR A 323 0.22 -30.90 -16.85
N TRP A 324 -0.46 -29.85 -17.33
CA TRP A 324 -1.75 -29.93 -18.02
C TRP A 324 -1.69 -29.70 -19.54
N LYS A 325 -0.51 -29.81 -20.18
CA LYS A 325 -0.36 -29.53 -21.61
C LYS A 325 -1.24 -30.46 -22.46
N GLY A 326 -2.05 -29.88 -23.34
CA GLY A 326 -3.02 -30.61 -24.17
C GLY A 326 -4.28 -31.08 -23.43
N ASN A 327 -4.38 -30.79 -22.12
CA ASN A 327 -5.49 -31.15 -21.24
C ASN A 327 -5.93 -29.96 -20.38
N GLU A 328 -5.71 -28.72 -20.84
CA GLU A 328 -5.93 -27.49 -20.08
C GLU A 328 -7.41 -27.29 -19.69
N GLN A 329 -8.34 -27.84 -20.47
CA GLN A 329 -9.77 -27.84 -20.17
C GLN A 329 -10.14 -28.67 -18.92
N TYR A 330 -9.30 -29.64 -18.56
CA TYR A 330 -9.47 -30.49 -17.37
C TYR A 330 -8.65 -30.01 -16.17
N GLN A 331 -7.85 -28.95 -16.33
CA GLN A 331 -6.99 -28.43 -15.28
C GLN A 331 -7.85 -27.89 -14.13
N PRO A 332 -7.71 -28.42 -12.89
CA PRO A 332 -8.37 -27.85 -11.73
C PRO A 332 -7.77 -26.48 -11.41
N LYS A 333 -8.60 -25.44 -11.34
CA LYS A 333 -8.14 -24.04 -11.19
C LYS A 333 -8.39 -23.45 -9.80
N THR A 334 -9.13 -24.15 -8.96
CA THR A 334 -9.50 -23.72 -7.61
C THR A 334 -8.90 -24.64 -6.56
N LYS A 335 -8.76 -24.12 -5.34
CA LYS A 335 -8.29 -24.89 -4.19
C LYS A 335 -9.12 -26.16 -4.02
N ASN A 336 -8.45 -27.29 -3.88
CA ASN A 336 -9.04 -28.63 -3.75
C ASN A 336 -9.81 -29.15 -4.97
N GLY A 337 -9.69 -28.49 -6.13
CA GLY A 337 -10.15 -29.07 -7.39
C GLY A 337 -9.27 -30.26 -7.80
N ALA A 338 -9.86 -31.25 -8.47
CA ALA A 338 -9.14 -32.43 -8.92
C ALA A 338 -9.63 -32.97 -10.27
N ASP A 339 -8.70 -33.47 -11.06
CA ASP A 339 -8.95 -34.38 -12.18
C ASP A 339 -7.91 -35.51 -12.12
N TYR A 340 -8.39 -36.73 -11.89
CA TYR A 340 -7.55 -37.89 -11.66
C TYR A 340 -7.28 -38.71 -12.94
N SER A 341 -7.62 -38.18 -14.11
CA SER A 341 -7.59 -38.91 -15.38
C SER A 341 -6.64 -38.32 -16.42
N HIS A 342 -6.39 -37.02 -16.37
CA HIS A 342 -5.68 -36.30 -17.44
C HIS A 342 -4.32 -35.74 -17.02
N TYR A 343 -3.93 -35.92 -15.75
CA TYR A 343 -2.57 -35.65 -15.30
C TYR A 343 -1.59 -36.71 -15.86
N PRO A 344 -0.28 -36.42 -15.93
CA PRO A 344 0.69 -37.38 -16.45
C PRO A 344 0.77 -38.59 -15.51
N MET A 345 0.52 -39.81 -16.03
CA MET A 345 0.45 -41.05 -15.22
C MET A 345 1.57 -42.06 -15.54
N SER A 346 2.31 -41.87 -16.63
CA SER A 346 3.37 -42.81 -16.99
C SER A 346 4.51 -42.15 -17.79
N VAL A 347 5.62 -42.88 -17.89
CA VAL A 347 6.86 -42.47 -18.54
C VAL A 347 6.75 -42.21 -20.05
N THR A 348 5.67 -42.66 -20.68
CA THR A 348 5.43 -42.43 -22.12
C THR A 348 4.81 -41.06 -22.39
N ASP A 349 4.35 -40.36 -21.35
CA ASP A 349 3.84 -39.00 -21.44
C ASP A 349 5.02 -38.01 -21.48
N SER A 350 5.08 -37.13 -22.47
CA SER A 350 6.15 -36.11 -22.58
C SER A 350 6.15 -35.12 -21.42
N ARG A 351 5.04 -35.00 -20.68
CA ARG A 351 4.94 -34.20 -19.45
C ARG A 351 5.59 -34.88 -18.25
N TRP A 352 5.99 -36.15 -18.37
CA TRP A 352 6.61 -36.93 -17.30
C TRP A 352 7.98 -36.37 -16.91
N TYR A 353 8.32 -36.46 -15.62
CA TYR A 353 9.59 -35.93 -15.10
C TYR A 353 10.82 -36.63 -15.70
N ASN A 354 11.94 -35.90 -15.70
CA ASN A 354 13.24 -36.45 -16.06
C ASN A 354 13.75 -37.43 -14.97
N LYS A 355 14.20 -38.62 -15.39
CA LYS A 355 14.78 -39.66 -14.52
C LYS A 355 16.30 -39.55 -14.35
N GLY A 356 16.89 -38.43 -14.77
CA GLY A 356 18.32 -38.15 -14.59
C GLY A 356 18.78 -38.41 -13.15
N ALA A 357 19.90 -39.13 -13.03
CA ALA A 357 20.51 -39.42 -11.75
C ALA A 357 21.34 -38.23 -11.26
N PHE A 358 21.40 -38.06 -9.94
CA PHE A 358 22.37 -37.17 -9.31
C PHE A 358 23.80 -37.57 -9.71
N PRO A 359 24.74 -36.64 -9.95
CA PRO A 359 24.64 -35.18 -9.83
C PRO A 359 24.25 -34.48 -11.13
N THR A 360 23.67 -35.18 -12.11
CA THR A 360 23.33 -34.57 -13.41
C THR A 360 22.25 -33.50 -13.19
N PRO A 361 22.54 -32.20 -13.44
CA PRO A 361 21.54 -31.15 -13.25
C PRO A 361 20.44 -31.25 -14.31
N ALA A 362 19.32 -30.60 -14.02
CA ALA A 362 18.24 -30.39 -14.97
C ALA A 362 18.75 -29.78 -16.28
N ASN A 363 18.27 -30.28 -17.41
CA ASN A 363 18.66 -29.80 -18.74
C ASN A 363 17.48 -29.46 -19.68
N ARG A 364 16.24 -29.58 -19.17
CA ARG A 364 14.99 -29.28 -19.89
C ARG A 364 14.27 -28.13 -19.19
N SER A 365 13.01 -28.33 -18.77
CA SER A 365 12.14 -27.29 -18.20
C SER A 365 12.67 -26.68 -16.90
N CYS A 366 13.52 -27.38 -16.14
CA CYS A 366 14.08 -26.86 -14.88
C CYS A 366 15.53 -26.36 -15.00
N LYS A 367 16.12 -26.32 -16.20
CA LYS A 367 17.54 -25.97 -16.40
C LYS A 367 17.92 -24.57 -15.89
N ASP A 368 16.97 -23.62 -15.96
CA ASP A 368 17.19 -22.21 -15.59
C ASP A 368 16.75 -21.92 -14.14
N CYS A 369 16.29 -22.93 -13.40
CA CYS A 369 15.95 -22.78 -11.99
C CYS A 369 17.21 -22.68 -11.13
N PRO A 370 17.16 -21.98 -9.98
CA PRO A 370 18.23 -22.00 -9.00
C PRO A 370 18.60 -23.43 -8.60
N ASN A 371 19.89 -23.68 -8.36
CA ASN A 371 20.32 -24.98 -7.85
C ASN A 371 20.06 -25.09 -6.33
N VAL A 372 20.24 -26.28 -5.78
CA VAL A 372 20.05 -26.56 -4.33
C VAL A 372 20.82 -25.62 -3.41
N ASN A 373 22.06 -25.25 -3.76
CA ASN A 373 22.90 -24.36 -2.95
C ASN A 373 22.35 -22.93 -2.95
N GLU A 374 22.02 -22.41 -4.14
CA GLU A 374 21.45 -21.06 -4.31
C GLU A 374 20.14 -20.93 -3.55
N THR A 375 19.30 -21.96 -3.59
CA THR A 375 18.02 -22.00 -2.87
C THR A 375 18.22 -21.90 -1.36
N TRP A 376 19.20 -22.62 -0.81
CA TRP A 376 19.56 -22.52 0.61
C TRP A 376 19.97 -21.08 0.97
N TRP A 377 20.78 -20.41 0.14
CA TRP A 377 21.16 -19.01 0.38
C TRP A 377 19.95 -18.08 0.51
N TYR A 378 18.95 -18.22 -0.36
CA TYR A 378 17.73 -17.41 -0.26
C TYR A 378 16.95 -17.68 1.02
N ILE A 379 16.87 -18.93 1.47
CA ILE A 379 16.12 -19.29 2.69
C ILE A 379 16.83 -18.76 3.95
N GLN A 380 18.16 -18.89 4.02
CA GLN A 380 18.92 -18.55 5.23
C GLN A 380 19.35 -17.08 5.29
N TYR A 381 19.78 -16.50 4.16
CA TYR A 381 20.35 -15.16 4.09
C TYR A 381 19.62 -14.22 3.12
N GLY A 382 18.63 -14.75 2.39
CA GLY A 382 17.74 -13.96 1.54
C GLY A 382 16.68 -13.18 2.33
N ASP A 383 16.70 -13.19 3.65
CA ASP A 383 15.79 -12.41 4.50
C ASP A 383 14.31 -12.62 4.14
N PRO A 384 13.85 -13.88 4.19
CA PRO A 384 12.49 -14.22 3.80
C PRO A 384 11.47 -13.45 4.64
N HIS A 385 10.42 -12.94 4.01
CA HIS A 385 9.31 -12.27 4.67
C HIS A 385 7.99 -12.75 4.06
N TRP A 386 7.09 -13.26 4.90
CA TRP A 386 5.78 -13.73 4.44
C TRP A 386 4.80 -12.58 4.33
N ASP A 387 4.31 -12.32 3.13
CA ASP A 387 3.33 -11.29 2.83
C ASP A 387 1.95 -11.94 2.66
N SER A 388 1.15 -11.89 3.73
CA SER A 388 -0.24 -12.34 3.74
C SER A 388 -1.22 -11.31 3.15
N GLU A 389 -0.72 -10.15 2.72
CA GLU A 389 -1.53 -8.97 2.47
C GLU A 389 -1.55 -8.56 1.00
N GLU A 390 -0.49 -8.76 0.21
CA GLU A 390 -0.53 -8.38 -1.22
C GLU A 390 -1.48 -9.28 -2.03
N LEU A 391 -2.42 -8.65 -2.76
CA LEU A 391 -3.36 -9.34 -3.64
C LEU A 391 -2.70 -9.74 -4.95
N TRP A 392 -3.10 -10.91 -5.43
CA TRP A 392 -2.77 -11.39 -6.76
C TRP A 392 -3.92 -12.24 -7.30
N VAL A 393 -3.94 -12.41 -8.63
CA VAL A 393 -4.96 -13.20 -9.34
C VAL A 393 -4.32 -14.44 -9.92
N MET A 394 -5.06 -15.54 -9.87
CA MET A 394 -4.75 -16.74 -10.63
C MET A 394 -6.04 -17.42 -11.09
N TYR A 395 -6.12 -17.70 -12.38
CA TYR A 395 -7.27 -18.36 -13.01
C TYR A 395 -8.61 -17.69 -12.68
N ASP A 396 -8.66 -16.36 -12.76
CA ASP A 396 -9.84 -15.56 -12.46
C ASP A 396 -10.32 -15.65 -11.00
N HIS A 397 -9.44 -16.03 -10.08
CA HIS A 397 -9.67 -15.99 -8.63
C HIS A 397 -8.64 -15.07 -7.95
N LEU A 398 -9.09 -14.35 -6.91
CA LEU A 398 -8.24 -13.53 -6.07
C LEU A 398 -7.64 -14.37 -4.94
N TYR A 399 -6.39 -14.06 -4.60
CA TYR A 399 -5.67 -14.68 -3.50
C TYR A 399 -4.75 -13.67 -2.83
N THR A 400 -4.28 -14.03 -1.65
CA THR A 400 -3.13 -13.41 -0.97
C THR A 400 -2.12 -14.48 -0.60
N GLY A 401 -0.98 -14.09 -0.03
CA GLY A 401 0.02 -15.03 0.46
C GLY A 401 1.17 -15.24 -0.52
N GLY A 402 2.38 -15.27 0.03
CA GLY A 402 3.62 -15.44 -0.69
C GLY A 402 4.81 -14.93 0.10
N MET A 403 5.98 -15.04 -0.48
CA MET A 403 7.24 -14.79 0.20
C MET A 403 8.09 -13.79 -0.57
N TRP A 404 8.61 -12.79 0.13
CA TRP A 404 9.68 -11.94 -0.37
C TRP A 404 11.04 -12.55 -0.07
N PHE A 405 11.97 -12.41 -1.00
CA PHE A 405 13.38 -12.73 -0.81
C PHE A 405 14.26 -11.59 -1.35
N LYS A 406 15.37 -11.29 -0.68
CA LYS A 406 16.42 -10.43 -1.23
C LYS A 406 16.93 -11.00 -2.54
N LYS A 407 17.15 -10.13 -3.52
CA LYS A 407 17.86 -10.47 -4.76
C LYS A 407 19.30 -10.85 -4.43
N LYS A 408 19.90 -11.72 -5.24
CA LYS A 408 21.26 -12.24 -5.08
C LYS A 408 22.28 -11.14 -4.81
N ALA A 409 22.20 -10.02 -5.53
CA ALA A 409 23.11 -8.88 -5.40
C ALA A 409 23.10 -8.22 -4.00
N TYR A 410 22.09 -8.49 -3.18
CA TYR A 410 21.95 -7.94 -1.83
C TYR A 410 22.20 -8.97 -0.72
N ILE A 411 22.57 -10.20 -1.07
CA ILE A 411 23.04 -11.23 -0.14
C ILE A 411 24.58 -11.17 -0.10
N ILE A 412 25.10 -10.17 0.62
CA ILE A 412 26.52 -9.78 0.56
C ILE A 412 27.36 -10.27 1.74
N SER A 413 26.75 -10.53 2.90
CA SER A 413 27.45 -10.94 4.12
C SER A 413 26.64 -11.99 4.90
N PRO A 414 27.02 -13.27 4.84
CA PRO A 414 28.09 -13.82 4.01
C PRO A 414 27.74 -13.72 2.51
N THR A 415 28.75 -13.72 1.66
CA THR A 415 28.58 -13.52 0.22
C THR A 415 27.90 -14.73 -0.42
N PHE A 416 26.84 -14.49 -1.18
CA PHE A 416 26.14 -15.51 -1.94
C PHE A 416 27.07 -16.36 -2.81
N SER A 417 26.87 -17.68 -2.82
CA SER A 417 27.60 -18.62 -3.66
C SER A 417 26.64 -19.52 -4.45
N SER A 418 26.87 -19.66 -5.75
CA SER A 418 26.13 -20.62 -6.58
C SER A 418 26.73 -22.03 -6.57
N VAL A 419 27.93 -22.18 -6.00
CA VAL A 419 28.70 -23.44 -6.01
C VAL A 419 28.77 -24.11 -4.64
N SER A 420 28.30 -23.46 -3.58
CA SER A 420 28.28 -23.99 -2.22
C SER A 420 27.11 -23.41 -1.44
N ALA A 421 26.44 -24.23 -0.63
CA ALA A 421 25.46 -23.79 0.34
C ALA A 421 26.14 -22.99 1.47
N PRO A 422 25.38 -22.32 2.36
CA PRO A 422 25.97 -21.47 3.38
C PRO A 422 26.82 -22.19 4.43
N ASN A 423 26.66 -23.51 4.56
CA ASN A 423 27.51 -24.35 5.41
C ASN A 423 28.82 -24.81 4.73
N GLY A 424 29.09 -24.37 3.49
CA GLY A 424 30.31 -24.66 2.73
C GLY A 424 30.24 -25.91 1.84
N ASN A 425 29.23 -26.76 1.98
CA ASN A 425 29.08 -27.96 1.14
C ASN A 425 28.51 -27.63 -0.24
N ASN A 426 28.93 -28.38 -1.27
CA ASN A 426 28.32 -28.30 -2.60
C ASN A 426 27.32 -29.43 -2.80
N TYR A 427 26.05 -29.20 -2.47
CA TYR A 427 24.99 -30.19 -2.60
C TYR A 427 24.57 -30.46 -4.04
N ALA A 428 25.03 -29.67 -5.00
CA ALA A 428 24.80 -29.94 -6.43
C ALA A 428 25.71 -31.03 -6.99
N THR A 429 26.79 -31.39 -6.28
CA THR A 429 27.79 -32.36 -6.76
C THR A 429 28.17 -33.42 -5.73
N GLN A 430 28.08 -33.12 -4.43
CA GLN A 430 28.34 -34.05 -3.34
C GLN A 430 27.09 -34.88 -3.06
N ALA A 431 27.22 -36.21 -3.06
CA ALA A 431 26.13 -37.12 -2.77
C ALA A 431 25.81 -37.17 -1.27
N ILE A 432 25.29 -36.06 -0.75
CA ILE A 432 24.83 -35.87 0.62
C ILE A 432 23.50 -35.13 0.56
N SER A 433 22.56 -35.45 1.45
CA SER A 433 21.25 -34.79 1.44
C SER A 433 21.35 -33.37 2.00
N ALA A 434 20.82 -32.40 1.26
CA ALA A 434 20.56 -31.05 1.76
C ALA A 434 19.18 -30.96 2.42
N SER A 435 19.10 -30.27 3.55
CA SER A 435 17.84 -29.84 4.16
C SER A 435 18.11 -28.63 5.03
N TYR A 436 17.22 -27.64 4.99
CA TYR A 436 17.31 -26.48 5.86
C TYR A 436 15.93 -25.88 6.06
N ASP A 437 15.59 -25.57 7.31
CA ASP A 437 14.32 -24.94 7.67
C ASP A 437 14.59 -23.61 8.37
N ASN A 438 14.04 -22.54 7.81
CA ASN A 438 13.87 -21.26 8.49
C ASN A 438 12.43 -21.18 9.01
N ILE A 439 12.23 -21.57 10.27
CA ILE A 439 10.92 -21.65 10.93
C ILE A 439 10.43 -20.33 11.54
N ASN A 440 11.25 -19.27 11.48
CA ASN A 440 10.98 -17.98 12.09
C ASN A 440 10.93 -16.87 11.04
N VAL A 441 10.21 -17.13 9.94
CA VAL A 441 10.01 -16.12 8.90
C VAL A 441 9.14 -14.99 9.46
N PRO A 442 9.61 -13.73 9.46
CA PRO A 442 8.79 -12.60 9.86
C PRO A 442 7.59 -12.39 8.92
N PHE A 443 6.47 -11.96 9.50
CA PHE A 443 5.30 -11.53 8.76
C PHE A 443 5.46 -10.09 8.27
N GLY A 444 4.85 -9.81 7.13
CA GLY A 444 4.82 -8.49 6.52
C GLY A 444 5.82 -8.37 5.37
N ARG A 445 6.06 -7.12 4.96
CA ARG A 445 6.95 -6.81 3.85
C ARG A 445 8.34 -6.46 4.36
N PRO A 446 9.40 -6.74 3.59
CA PRO A 446 10.73 -6.25 3.92
C PRO A 446 10.78 -4.71 3.79
N ASP A 447 11.59 -4.07 4.64
CA ASP A 447 11.74 -2.60 4.68
C ASP A 447 12.17 -1.99 3.33
N ASP A 448 12.98 -2.72 2.56
CA ASP A 448 13.49 -2.27 1.26
C ASP A 448 13.08 -3.24 0.14
N ILE A 449 11.79 -3.19 -0.22
CA ILE A 449 11.22 -4.02 -1.29
C ILE A 449 11.95 -3.89 -2.63
N LYS A 450 12.70 -2.80 -2.88
CA LYS A 450 13.48 -2.62 -4.13
C LYS A 450 14.65 -3.61 -4.21
N LYS A 451 15.13 -4.09 -3.06
CA LYS A 451 16.18 -5.12 -2.94
C LYS A 451 15.64 -6.54 -2.97
N CYS A 452 14.32 -6.71 -3.01
CA CYS A 452 13.68 -8.01 -2.92
C CYS A 452 12.89 -8.34 -4.20
N PHE A 453 12.54 -9.60 -4.37
CA PHE A 453 11.58 -10.11 -5.34
C PHE A 453 10.55 -10.97 -4.61
N TYR A 454 9.37 -11.12 -5.20
CA TYR A 454 8.24 -11.80 -4.59
C TYR A 454 7.93 -13.10 -5.31
N LEU A 455 7.67 -14.16 -4.53
CA LEU A 455 7.16 -15.43 -5.01
C LEU A 455 5.76 -15.67 -4.41
N PRO A 456 4.67 -15.68 -5.21
CA PRO A 456 3.34 -15.96 -4.71
C PRO A 456 3.19 -17.40 -4.17
N ALA A 457 2.27 -17.63 -3.24
CA ALA A 457 1.93 -18.97 -2.78
C ALA A 457 1.01 -19.69 -3.79
N LEU A 458 1.59 -20.17 -4.90
CA LEU A 458 0.83 -20.76 -6.01
C LEU A 458 0.35 -22.20 -5.77
N GLY A 459 0.63 -22.80 -4.61
CA GLY A 459 0.28 -24.18 -4.33
C GLY A 459 1.01 -25.19 -5.22
N ASN A 460 0.41 -26.35 -5.44
CA ASN A 460 0.93 -27.40 -6.32
C ASN A 460 -0.15 -28.36 -6.80
N TYR A 461 0.16 -29.11 -7.87
CA TYR A 461 -0.56 -30.33 -8.20
C TYR A 461 0.12 -31.56 -7.59
N ASP A 462 -0.69 -32.52 -7.18
CA ASP A 462 -0.25 -33.85 -6.76
C ASP A 462 -1.28 -34.87 -7.25
N HIS A 463 -0.88 -35.80 -8.13
CA HIS A 463 -1.76 -36.77 -8.79
C HIS A 463 -3.06 -36.18 -9.36
N GLY A 464 -2.97 -34.96 -9.93
CA GLY A 464 -4.11 -34.29 -10.57
C GLY A 464 -5.00 -33.47 -9.63
N HIS A 465 -4.70 -33.45 -8.32
CA HIS A 465 -5.38 -32.61 -7.33
C HIS A 465 -4.60 -31.31 -7.08
N PHE A 466 -5.29 -30.17 -6.99
CA PHE A 466 -4.70 -28.84 -6.77
C PHE A 466 -4.78 -28.42 -5.30
N TYR A 467 -3.62 -28.27 -4.66
CA TYR A 467 -3.51 -28.03 -3.22
C TYR A 467 -3.00 -26.62 -2.88
N SER A 468 -3.53 -26.08 -1.78
CA SER A 468 -2.91 -25.01 -0.96
C SER A 468 -2.48 -23.73 -1.69
N ILE A 469 -3.15 -23.38 -2.78
CA ILE A 469 -3.04 -22.04 -3.38
C ILE A 469 -3.42 -20.98 -2.34
N GLY A 470 -2.60 -19.93 -2.24
CA GLY A 470 -2.67 -18.88 -1.21
C GLY A 470 -1.92 -19.19 0.08
N GLU A 471 -1.50 -20.45 0.30
CA GLU A 471 -0.96 -20.91 1.59
C GLU A 471 0.46 -21.48 1.48
N VAL A 472 0.76 -22.10 0.33
CA VAL A 472 2.01 -22.81 0.08
C VAL A 472 2.66 -22.34 -1.21
N GLY A 473 3.97 -22.15 -1.19
CA GLY A 473 4.80 -22.01 -2.39
C GLY A 473 5.66 -23.25 -2.60
N ASN A 474 5.50 -23.90 -3.75
CA ASN A 474 6.36 -24.99 -4.19
C ASN A 474 7.07 -24.62 -5.50
N TYR A 475 8.39 -24.54 -5.43
CA TYR A 475 9.21 -24.00 -6.51
C TYR A 475 10.41 -24.90 -6.81
N TRP A 476 10.49 -25.42 -8.04
CA TRP A 476 11.54 -26.38 -8.42
C TRP A 476 12.94 -25.80 -8.39
N THR A 477 13.92 -26.60 -7.94
CA THR A 477 15.34 -26.36 -8.24
C THR A 477 15.79 -27.12 -9.49
N SER A 478 16.95 -26.79 -10.01
CA SER A 478 17.62 -27.55 -11.08
C SER A 478 18.36 -28.80 -10.60
N THR A 479 18.27 -29.16 -9.31
CA THR A 479 19.10 -30.22 -8.71
C THR A 479 18.27 -31.44 -8.28
N PRO A 480 18.58 -32.65 -8.78
CA PRO A 480 17.99 -33.89 -8.26
C PRO A 480 18.51 -34.21 -6.84
N THR A 481 17.79 -35.03 -6.07
CA THR A 481 18.30 -35.49 -4.76
C THR A 481 19.26 -36.68 -4.93
N PRO A 482 20.35 -36.78 -4.14
CA PRO A 482 21.15 -38.00 -4.02
C PRO A 482 20.45 -38.99 -3.07
N GLN A 483 20.05 -40.17 -3.55
CA GLN A 483 19.40 -41.18 -2.70
C GLN A 483 20.45 -41.83 -1.80
N ASN A 484 20.20 -41.87 -0.49
CA ASN A 484 21.05 -42.54 0.51
C ASN A 484 22.55 -42.20 0.35
N GLY A 485 22.86 -40.98 -0.10
CA GLY A 485 24.23 -40.53 -0.35
C GLY A 485 24.97 -41.21 -1.51
N SER A 486 24.27 -41.78 -2.49
CA SER A 486 24.85 -42.45 -3.66
C SER A 486 24.81 -41.58 -4.92
N SER A 487 25.96 -41.40 -5.57
CA SER A 487 26.07 -40.75 -6.89
C SER A 487 25.72 -41.72 -8.03
N GLY A 488 25.17 -41.21 -9.13
CA GLY A 488 24.85 -41.97 -10.34
C GLY A 488 23.59 -42.82 -10.26
N VAL A 489 22.93 -42.90 -9.09
CA VAL A 489 21.67 -43.63 -8.89
C VAL A 489 20.49 -42.71 -9.16
N ALA A 490 19.60 -43.13 -10.07
CA ALA A 490 18.39 -42.38 -10.40
C ALA A 490 17.42 -42.38 -9.22
N THR A 491 16.99 -41.19 -8.80
CA THR A 491 16.03 -41.01 -7.71
C THR A 491 14.72 -40.48 -8.24
N ARG A 492 13.64 -40.71 -7.49
CA ARG A 492 12.33 -40.10 -7.77
C ARG A 492 12.19 -38.70 -7.16
N GLY A 493 13.30 -38.13 -6.69
CA GLY A 493 13.30 -36.89 -5.92
C GLY A 493 14.13 -35.77 -6.52
N ALA A 494 13.66 -34.55 -6.31
CA ALA A 494 14.38 -33.33 -6.62
C ALA A 494 14.19 -32.31 -5.50
N TYR A 495 15.15 -31.40 -5.36
CA TYR A 495 15.02 -30.33 -4.38
C TYR A 495 14.02 -29.27 -4.85
N ASN A 496 13.28 -28.70 -3.90
CA ASN A 496 12.43 -27.55 -4.13
C ASN A 496 12.55 -26.54 -2.99
N LEU A 497 12.36 -25.26 -3.34
CA LEU A 497 12.00 -24.25 -2.37
C LEU A 497 10.55 -24.52 -1.96
N TYR A 498 10.35 -24.71 -0.66
CA TYR A 498 9.05 -24.89 -0.04
C TYR A 498 8.85 -23.77 0.96
N PHE A 499 7.74 -23.07 0.91
CA PHE A 499 7.35 -22.21 2.01
C PHE A 499 5.87 -22.35 2.29
N HIS A 500 5.48 -22.18 3.55
CA HIS A 500 4.09 -22.34 3.94
C HIS A 500 3.75 -21.49 5.15
N LEU A 501 2.47 -21.14 5.23
CA LEU A 501 1.82 -20.63 6.42
C LEU A 501 1.28 -21.82 7.25
N SER A 502 1.49 -21.79 8.57
CA SER A 502 0.91 -22.79 9.47
C SER A 502 -0.62 -22.76 9.44
N ASN A 503 -1.27 -23.86 9.78
CA ASN A 503 -2.74 -23.96 9.76
C ASN A 503 -3.45 -22.95 10.67
N ASP A 504 -2.78 -22.47 11.73
CA ASP A 504 -3.31 -21.44 12.63
C ASP A 504 -2.99 -20.01 12.16
N GLY A 505 -2.24 -19.85 11.06
CA GLY A 505 -1.86 -18.58 10.48
C GLY A 505 -0.78 -17.81 11.25
N LYS A 506 -0.13 -18.41 12.25
CA LYS A 506 0.75 -17.70 13.19
C LYS A 506 2.24 -17.90 12.97
N GLN A 507 2.63 -18.89 12.16
CA GLN A 507 4.02 -19.18 11.86
C GLN A 507 4.19 -19.38 10.37
N CYS A 508 5.25 -18.81 9.81
CA CYS A 508 5.65 -19.09 8.44
C CYS A 508 7.03 -19.74 8.42
N THR A 509 7.18 -20.72 7.55
CA THR A 509 8.44 -21.43 7.33
C THR A 509 8.86 -21.31 5.88
N ALA A 510 10.16 -21.09 5.65
CA ALA A 510 10.81 -21.30 4.36
C ALA A 510 11.81 -22.44 4.50
N SER A 511 11.76 -23.41 3.59
CA SER A 511 12.47 -24.68 3.67
C SER A 511 13.09 -25.06 2.35
N LEU A 512 14.26 -25.68 2.45
CA LEU A 512 14.85 -26.47 1.39
C LEU A 512 14.44 -27.91 1.62
N TYR A 513 13.55 -28.42 0.77
CA TYR A 513 13.03 -29.76 0.87
C TYR A 513 13.52 -30.63 -0.29
N GLY A 514 13.85 -31.89 0.01
CA GLY A 514 14.14 -32.92 -0.97
C GLY A 514 13.46 -34.22 -0.54
N GLY A 515 12.70 -34.85 -1.44
CA GLY A 515 11.95 -36.07 -1.18
C GLY A 515 11.50 -36.72 -2.48
N GLU A 516 10.71 -37.80 -2.42
CA GLU A 516 10.09 -38.38 -3.61
C GLU A 516 8.93 -37.49 -4.08
N ASN A 517 9.22 -36.59 -5.02
CA ASN A 517 8.29 -35.52 -5.41
C ASN A 517 8.31 -35.19 -6.90
N ARG A 518 9.15 -35.82 -7.73
CA ARG A 518 9.32 -35.39 -9.13
C ARG A 518 8.04 -35.47 -9.96
N GLU A 519 7.10 -36.33 -9.57
CA GLU A 519 5.77 -36.41 -10.17
C GLU A 519 4.83 -35.26 -9.79
N LYS A 520 5.16 -34.44 -8.79
CA LYS A 520 4.31 -33.31 -8.41
C LYS A 520 4.40 -32.18 -9.43
N GLY A 521 3.32 -31.43 -9.59
CA GLY A 521 3.30 -30.24 -10.43
C GLY A 521 3.68 -29.01 -9.62
N PHE A 522 4.95 -28.59 -9.67
CA PHE A 522 5.42 -27.36 -9.04
C PHE A 522 5.73 -26.28 -10.09
N THR A 523 5.78 -25.03 -9.65
CA THR A 523 6.11 -23.91 -10.52
C THR A 523 7.62 -23.72 -10.60
N TRP A 524 8.15 -23.35 -11.75
CA TRP A 524 9.52 -22.87 -11.87
C TRP A 524 9.68 -21.43 -11.37
N TRP A 525 10.90 -21.06 -10.98
CA TRP A 525 11.23 -19.71 -10.56
C TRP A 525 12.61 -19.35 -11.07
N LYS A 526 12.85 -18.05 -11.16
CA LYS A 526 14.16 -17.50 -11.47
C LYS A 526 14.60 -16.67 -10.28
N ALA A 527 15.81 -16.92 -9.84
CA ALA A 527 16.53 -16.05 -8.95
C ALA A 527 16.71 -14.68 -9.61
N GLU A 528 16.44 -13.60 -8.87
CA GLU A 528 16.77 -12.22 -9.25
C GLU A 528 18.05 -11.72 -8.58
#